data_AF-G5N8W6-F1
#
_entry.id   AF-G5N8W6-F1
#
_cell.length_a   1.000
_cell.length_b   1.000
_cell.length_c   1.000
_cell.angle_alpha   90.00
_cell.angle_beta   90.00
_cell.angle_gamma   90.00
#
_symmetry.space_group_name_H-M   'P 1'
#
loop_
_entity.id
_entity.type
_entity.pdbx_description
1 polymer ?
#
loop_
_entity_poly.entity_id
_entity_poly.type
_entity_poly.pdbx_seq_one_letter_code
_entity_poly.pdbx_strand_id
1 'polypeptide(L)'
;MDRVVFAAGEGVLTLVDSLVMGCAVLIVMSTQISWQLTLLALLPMPVMALMIKRYGDRLHDYFKLAQAAFSSLNDRTQESLTSIRMIKAFGLEDRQSSLFAADAEDTGKKNMRVARIDARFDPTIYIAIGMANLLAISGGSWMVVNGSLTL
;
A
#
# COMPACT_ATOMS: atom_id res chain seq x y z
N MET A 1 23.23 -1.89 -9.35
CA MET A 1 23.71 -1.69 -7.98
C MET A 1 23.02 -0.47 -7.35
N ASP A 2 22.98 0.67 -8.05
CA ASP A 2 22.44 1.92 -7.49
C ASP A 2 20.94 1.88 -7.11
N ARG A 3 20.08 1.22 -7.89
CA ARG A 3 18.63 1.15 -7.57
C ARG A 3 18.30 0.27 -6.36
N VAL A 4 19.12 -0.74 -6.08
CA VAL A 4 18.94 -1.63 -4.92
C VAL A 4 19.41 -0.92 -3.65
N VAL A 5 20.54 -0.22 -3.72
CA VAL A 5 21.07 0.57 -2.60
C VAL A 5 20.15 1.76 -2.29
N PHE A 6 19.62 2.43 -3.31
CA PHE A 6 18.68 3.53 -3.12
C PHE A 6 17.37 3.05 -2.47
N ALA A 7 16.76 1.99 -2.99
CA ALA A 7 15.51 1.44 -2.43
C ALA A 7 15.69 0.88 -1.02
N ALA A 8 16.80 0.17 -0.75
CA ALA A 8 17.11 -0.33 0.58
C ALA A 8 17.44 0.80 1.57
N GLY A 9 18.18 1.82 1.11
CA GLY A 9 18.52 3.00 1.91
C GLY A 9 17.29 3.81 2.29
N GLU A 10 16.41 4.09 1.33
CA GLU A 10 15.13 4.78 1.55
C GLU A 10 14.21 3.97 2.48
N GLY A 11 14.15 2.65 2.32
CA GLY A 11 13.39 1.77 3.21
C GLY A 11 13.91 1.80 4.65
N VAL A 12 15.23 1.76 4.87
CA VAL A 12 15.81 1.84 6.22
C VAL A 12 15.59 3.23 6.83
N LEU A 13 15.81 4.30 6.06
CA LEU A 13 15.61 5.66 6.52
C LEU A 13 14.15 5.91 6.94
N THR A 14 13.19 5.51 6.11
CA THR A 14 11.76 5.67 6.41
C THR A 14 11.35 4.88 7.67
N LEU A 15 11.88 3.66 7.87
CA LEU A 15 11.65 2.89 9.08
C LEU A 15 12.24 3.57 10.32
N VAL A 16 13.48 4.04 10.22
CA VAL A 16 14.15 4.74 11.32
C VAL A 16 13.42 6.04 11.66
N ASP A 17 13.12 6.87 10.66
CA ASP A 17 12.39 8.13 10.86
C ASP A 17 11.02 7.89 11.48
N SER A 18 10.26 6.90 10.97
CA SER A 18 8.94 6.56 11.50
C SER A 18 9.02 6.11 12.96
N LEU A 19 10.03 5.32 13.32
CA LEU A 19 10.21 4.82 14.68
C LEU A 19 10.67 5.94 15.62
N VAL A 20 11.68 6.72 15.22
CA VAL A 20 12.24 7.81 16.02
C VAL A 20 11.19 8.90 16.23
N MET A 21 10.55 9.37 15.16
CA MET A 21 9.54 10.42 15.22
C MET A 21 8.29 9.93 15.97
N GLY A 22 7.85 8.69 15.71
CA GLY A 22 6.72 8.08 16.42
C GLY A 22 6.96 7.97 17.93
N CYS A 23 8.11 7.44 18.34
CA CYS A 23 8.48 7.34 19.75
C CYS A 23 8.63 8.73 20.40
N ALA A 24 9.29 9.68 19.73
CA ALA A 24 9.46 11.03 20.25
C ALA A 24 8.10 11.71 20.50
N VAL A 25 7.17 11.63 19.54
CA VAL A 25 5.82 12.19 19.68
C VAL A 25 5.08 11.55 20.86
N LEU A 26 5.11 10.22 20.98
CA LEU A 26 4.46 9.53 22.10
C LEU A 26 5.04 9.94 23.46
N ILE A 27 6.37 10.06 23.57
CA ILE A 27 7.04 10.48 24.80
C ILE A 27 6.63 11.92 25.15
N VAL A 28 6.71 12.85 24.19
CA VAL A 28 6.36 14.26 24.42
C VAL A 28 4.89 14.41 24.80
N MET A 29 3.97 13.76 24.08
CA MET A 29 2.54 13.86 24.39
C MET A 29 2.20 13.24 25.76
N SER A 30 2.80 12.10 26.09
CA SER A 30 2.53 11.42 27.36
C SER A 30 3.15 12.13 28.57
N THR A 31 4.28 12.84 28.41
CA THR A 31 4.99 13.50 29.51
C THR A 31 4.63 14.98 29.68
N GLN A 32 4.34 15.69 28.59
CA GLN A 32 4.13 17.15 28.62
C GLN A 32 2.65 17.58 28.50
N ILE A 33 1.77 16.75 27.94
CA ILE A 33 0.36 17.13 27.70
C ILE A 33 -0.55 16.39 28.68
N SER A 34 -0.94 15.16 28.36
CA SER A 34 -1.57 14.24 29.29
C SER A 34 -1.64 12.86 28.66
N TRP A 35 -1.40 11.84 29.48
CA TRP A 35 -1.50 10.45 29.06
C TRP A 35 -2.92 10.08 28.60
N GLN A 36 -3.97 10.72 29.14
CA GLN A 36 -5.37 10.46 28.75
C GLN A 36 -5.66 10.91 27.31
N LEU A 37 -5.17 12.10 26.91
CA LEU A 37 -5.34 12.59 25.55
C LEU A 37 -4.56 11.78 24.53
N THR A 38 -3.33 11.37 24.88
CA THR A 38 -2.52 10.52 24.01
C THR A 38 -3.24 9.20 23.74
N LEU A 39 -3.84 8.57 24.75
CA LEU A 39 -4.57 7.32 24.60
C LEU A 39 -5.84 7.46 23.73
N LEU A 40 -6.55 8.58 23.89
CA LEU A 40 -7.72 8.89 23.07
C LEU A 40 -7.34 9.12 21.60
N ALA A 41 -6.28 9.89 21.35
CA ALA A 41 -5.78 10.17 20.01
C ALA A 41 -5.14 8.95 19.33
N LEU A 42 -4.63 7.99 20.11
CA LEU A 42 -4.05 6.75 19.60
C LEU A 42 -5.11 5.74 19.15
N LEU A 43 -6.35 5.83 19.64
CA LEU A 43 -7.43 4.86 19.39
C LEU A 43 -7.73 4.56 17.90
N PRO A 44 -7.67 5.54 16.98
CA PRO A 44 -7.83 5.27 15.54
C PRO A 44 -6.66 4.49 14.90
N MET A 45 -5.45 4.55 15.46
CA MET A 45 -4.29 3.82 14.92
C MET A 45 -4.44 2.29 14.92
N PRO A 46 -4.83 1.59 16.01
CA PRO A 46 -5.01 0.15 15.99
C PRO A 46 -6.13 -0.29 15.03
N VAL A 47 -7.19 0.52 14.89
CA VAL A 47 -8.25 0.27 13.89
C VAL A 47 -7.68 0.33 12.48
N MET A 48 -6.91 1.37 12.18
CA MET A 48 -6.20 1.52 10.91
C MET A 48 -5.24 0.35 10.65
N ALA A 49 -4.43 -0.04 11.63
CA ALA A 49 -3.48 -1.14 11.52
C ALA A 49 -4.17 -2.48 11.18
N LEU A 50 -5.33 -2.75 11.78
CA LEU A 50 -6.14 -3.94 11.46
C LEU A 50 -6.68 -3.92 10.02
N MET A 51 -7.11 -2.75 9.54
CA MET A 51 -7.59 -2.60 8.16
C MET A 51 -6.44 -2.74 7.15
N ILE A 52 -5.32 -2.07 7.40
CA ILE A 52 -4.10 -2.15 6.59
C ILE A 52 -3.61 -3.60 6.51
N LYS A 53 -3.58 -4.33 7.63
CA LYS A 53 -3.18 -5.75 7.63
C LYS A 53 -4.08 -6.57 6.70
N ARG A 54 -5.41 -6.40 6.81
CA ARG A 54 -6.36 -7.11 5.94
C ARG A 54 -6.20 -6.77 4.46
N TYR A 55 -5.90 -5.51 4.14
CA TYR A 55 -5.64 -5.11 2.76
C TYR A 55 -4.31 -5.65 2.27
N GLY A 56 -3.27 -5.65 3.11
CA GLY A 56 -1.96 -6.19 2.81
C GLY A 56 -2.02 -7.68 2.46
N ASP A 57 -2.72 -8.48 3.26
CA ASP A 57 -2.90 -9.92 2.99
C ASP A 57 -3.57 -10.14 1.62
N ARG A 58 -4.65 -9.40 1.33
CA ARG A 58 -5.34 -9.47 0.02
C ARG A 58 -4.47 -8.98 -1.13
N LEU A 59 -3.72 -7.90 -0.91
CA LEU A 59 -2.83 -7.30 -1.91
C LEU A 59 -1.76 -8.31 -2.31
N HIS A 60 -1.16 -8.99 -1.33
CA HIS A 60 -0.17 -10.05 -1.55
C HIS A 60 -0.72 -11.18 -2.41
N ASP A 61 -1.93 -11.66 -2.11
CA ASP A 61 -2.56 -12.72 -2.89
C ASP A 61 -2.87 -12.31 -4.34
N TYR A 62 -3.44 -11.11 -4.54
CA TYR A 62 -3.69 -10.60 -5.89
C TYR A 62 -2.40 -10.30 -6.65
N PHE A 63 -1.36 -9.84 -5.96
CA PHE A 63 -0.06 -9.57 -6.56
C PHE A 63 0.56 -10.87 -7.09
N LYS A 64 0.50 -11.97 -6.32
CA LYS A 64 0.96 -13.28 -6.79
C LYS A 64 0.21 -13.74 -8.04
N LEU A 65 -1.11 -13.57 -8.09
CA LEU A 65 -1.92 -13.93 -9.26
C LEU A 65 -1.57 -13.09 -10.48
N ALA A 66 -1.34 -11.80 -10.30
CA ALA A 66 -0.96 -10.89 -11.37
C ALA A 66 0.46 -11.20 -11.88
N GLN A 67 1.40 -11.45 -10.97
CA GLN A 67 2.77 -11.85 -11.30
C GLN A 67 2.82 -13.18 -12.07
N ALA A 68 2.01 -14.17 -11.67
CA ALA A 68 1.91 -15.44 -12.37
C ALA A 68 1.35 -15.28 -13.79
N ALA A 69 0.32 -14.44 -13.97
CA ALA A 69 -0.23 -14.13 -15.30
C ALA A 69 0.79 -13.42 -16.18
N PHE A 70 1.52 -12.45 -15.62
CA PHE A 70 2.59 -11.75 -16.31
C PHE A 70 3.73 -12.68 -16.73
N SER A 71 4.12 -13.62 -15.87
CA SER A 71 5.12 -14.65 -16.21
C SER A 71 4.64 -15.50 -17.38
N SER A 72 3.39 -15.98 -17.34
CA SER A 72 2.84 -16.81 -18.42
C SER A 72 2.76 -16.05 -19.75
N LEU A 73 2.37 -14.78 -19.73
CA LEU A 73 2.37 -13.91 -20.91
C LEU A 73 3.79 -13.79 -21.50
N ASN A 74 4.79 -13.60 -20.63
CA ASN A 74 6.19 -13.48 -21.04
C ASN A 74 6.74 -14.80 -21.63
N ASP A 75 6.41 -15.94 -21.03
CA ASP A 75 6.82 -17.26 -21.54
C ASP A 75 6.23 -17.52 -22.93
N ARG A 76 4.93 -17.27 -23.12
CA ARG A 76 4.26 -17.39 -24.42
C ARG A 76 4.83 -16.43 -25.47
N THR A 77 5.17 -15.22 -25.05
CA THR A 77 5.80 -14.23 -25.94
C THR A 77 7.17 -14.72 -26.41
N GLN A 78 7.99 -15.25 -25.50
CA GLN A 78 9.29 -15.83 -25.84
C GLN A 78 9.14 -17.02 -26.81
N GLU A 79 8.22 -17.95 -26.54
CA GLU A 79 7.95 -19.09 -27.41
C GLU A 79 7.53 -18.65 -28.83
N SER A 80 6.66 -17.64 -28.91
CA SER A 80 6.20 -17.05 -30.17
C SER A 80 7.36 -16.44 -30.97
N LEU A 81 8.27 -15.73 -30.29
CA LEU A 81 9.44 -15.13 -30.91
C LEU A 81 10.44 -16.18 -31.39
N THR A 82 10.66 -17.25 -30.62
CA THR A 82 11.49 -18.38 -31.06
C THR A 82 10.89 -19.06 -32.30
N SER A 83 9.56 -19.18 -32.35
CA SER A 83 8.82 -19.82 -33.45
C SER A 83 8.40 -18.86 -34.57
N ILE A 84 8.90 -17.62 -34.60
CA ILE A 84 8.42 -16.56 -35.50
C ILE A 84 8.53 -16.92 -36.99
N ARG A 85 9.58 -17.65 -37.39
CA ARG A 85 9.76 -18.11 -38.78
C ARG A 85 8.65 -19.07 -39.21
N MET A 86 8.22 -19.95 -38.30
CA MET A 86 7.12 -20.89 -38.55
C MET A 86 5.80 -20.13 -38.66
N ILE A 87 5.52 -19.22 -37.72
CA ILE A 87 4.28 -18.42 -37.70
C ILE A 87 4.12 -17.67 -39.03
N LYS A 88 5.19 -17.04 -39.52
CA LYS A 88 5.21 -16.35 -40.81
C LYS A 88 5.08 -17.29 -42.01
N ALA A 89 5.73 -18.45 -41.97
CA ALA A 89 5.65 -19.43 -43.05
C ALA A 89 4.23 -19.99 -43.26
N PHE A 90 3.42 -20.04 -42.20
CA PHE A 90 2.03 -20.48 -42.25
C PHE A 90 0.99 -19.34 -42.28
N GLY A 91 1.41 -18.07 -42.29
CA GLY A 91 0.51 -16.91 -42.32
C GLY A 91 -0.38 -16.79 -41.07
N LEU A 92 0.14 -17.17 -39.89
CA LEU A 92 -0.61 -17.25 -38.63
C LEU A 92 -0.48 -16.00 -37.74
N GLU A 93 0.04 -14.89 -38.27
CA GLU A 93 0.34 -13.67 -37.49
C GLU A 93 -0.90 -13.09 -36.79
N ASP A 94 -2.02 -12.96 -37.50
CA ASP A 94 -3.26 -12.40 -36.96
C ASP A 94 -3.82 -13.28 -35.83
N ARG A 95 -3.75 -14.60 -36.02
CA ARG A 95 -4.14 -15.56 -34.99
C ARG A 95 -3.26 -15.41 -33.76
N GLN A 96 -1.94 -15.33 -33.92
CA GLN A 96 -1.02 -15.17 -32.80
C GLN A 96 -1.23 -13.84 -32.08
N SER A 97 -1.48 -12.76 -32.84
CA SER A 97 -1.79 -11.44 -32.30
C SER A 97 -3.07 -11.47 -31.45
N SER A 98 -4.12 -12.15 -31.93
CA SER A 98 -5.38 -12.29 -31.17
C SER A 98 -5.21 -13.04 -29.84
N LEU A 99 -4.39 -14.11 -29.83
CA LEU A 99 -4.08 -14.87 -28.62
C LEU A 99 -3.29 -14.04 -27.62
N PHE A 100 -2.26 -13.32 -28.09
CA PHE A 100 -1.50 -12.41 -27.25
C PHE A 100 -2.37 -11.30 -26.65
N ALA A 101 -3.26 -10.70 -27.45
CA ALA A 101 -4.19 -9.67 -26.98
C ALA A 101 -5.11 -10.19 -25.86
N ALA A 102 -5.63 -11.41 -25.99
CA ALA A 102 -6.47 -12.03 -24.96
C ALA A 102 -5.69 -12.28 -23.65
N ASP A 103 -4.46 -12.80 -23.73
CA ASP A 103 -3.62 -13.05 -22.55
C ASP A 103 -3.18 -11.73 -21.87
N ALA A 104 -2.88 -10.70 -22.67
CA ALA A 104 -2.54 -9.37 -22.18
C ALA A 104 -3.74 -8.71 -21.47
N GLU A 105 -4.96 -8.88 -22.00
CA GLU A 105 -6.17 -8.37 -21.36
C GLU A 105 -6.45 -9.05 -20.01
N ASP A 106 -6.29 -10.38 -19.91
CA ASP A 106 -6.43 -11.10 -18.65
C ASP A 106 -5.39 -10.66 -17.61
N THR A 107 -4.13 -10.51 -18.05
CA THR A 107 -3.04 -9.98 -17.20
C THR A 107 -3.35 -8.57 -16.70
N GLY A 108 -3.86 -7.70 -17.59
CA GLY A 108 -4.30 -6.36 -17.25
C GLY A 108 -5.43 -6.34 -16.22
N LYS A 109 -6.44 -7.23 -16.36
CA LYS A 109 -7.54 -7.37 -15.39
C LYS A 109 -7.03 -7.79 -14.01
N LYS A 110 -6.03 -8.67 -13.93
CA LYS A 110 -5.42 -9.09 -12.65
C LYS A 110 -4.62 -7.96 -12.01
N ASN A 111 -3.82 -7.23 -12.78
CA ASN A 111 -3.14 -6.01 -12.28
C ASN A 111 -4.12 -4.95 -11.78
N MET A 112 -5.26 -4.77 -12.44
CA MET A 112 -6.30 -3.83 -12.00
C MET A 112 -6.89 -4.21 -10.63
N ARG A 113 -6.94 -5.51 -10.28
CA ARG A 113 -7.38 -5.94 -8.94
C ARG A 113 -6.37 -5.55 -7.86
N VAL A 114 -5.08 -5.65 -8.15
CA VAL A 114 -3.99 -5.18 -7.27
C VAL A 114 -4.14 -3.67 -7.03
N ALA A 115 -4.21 -2.88 -8.12
CA ALA A 115 -4.35 -1.43 -8.05
C ALA A 115 -5.60 -0.98 -7.26
N ARG A 116 -6.71 -1.71 -7.37
CA ARG A 116 -7.94 -1.40 -6.62
C ARG A 116 -7.81 -1.66 -5.13
N ILE A 117 -6.99 -2.62 -4.71
CA ILE A 117 -6.73 -2.87 -3.27
C ILE A 117 -5.76 -1.81 -2.76
N ASP A 118 -4.70 -1.52 -3.52
CA ASP A 118 -3.70 -0.51 -3.21
C ASP A 118 -4.32 0.90 -3.04
N ALA A 119 -5.22 1.29 -3.94
CA ALA A 119 -5.93 2.57 -3.86
C ALA A 119 -6.85 2.74 -2.62
N ARG A 120 -7.09 1.67 -1.83
CA ARG A 120 -7.88 1.77 -0.58
C ARG A 120 -7.04 2.13 0.63
N PHE A 121 -5.71 2.08 0.54
CA PHE A 121 -4.84 2.43 1.66
C PHE A 121 -4.94 3.93 1.98
N ASP A 122 -4.76 4.81 1.01
CA ASP A 122 -4.78 6.27 1.24
C ASP A 122 -6.09 6.77 1.88
N PRO A 123 -7.29 6.43 1.36
CA PRO A 123 -8.54 6.85 2.00
C PRO A 123 -8.66 6.36 3.45
N THR A 124 -8.18 5.15 3.74
CA THR A 124 -8.24 4.57 5.09
C THR A 124 -7.31 5.32 6.03
N ILE A 125 -6.10 5.68 5.57
CA ILE A 125 -5.13 6.47 6.33
C ILE A 125 -5.70 7.86 6.61
N TYR A 126 -6.24 8.55 5.60
CA TYR A 126 -6.79 9.90 5.79
C TYR A 126 -7.99 9.92 6.74
N ILE A 127 -8.89 8.94 6.67
CA ILE A 127 -10.02 8.83 7.60
C ILE A 127 -9.52 8.59 9.03
N ALA A 128 -8.53 7.73 9.22
CA ALA A 128 -7.96 7.46 10.54
C ALA A 128 -7.29 8.71 11.15
N ILE A 129 -6.50 9.44 10.34
CA ILE A 129 -5.87 10.70 10.75
C ILE A 129 -6.93 11.76 11.07
N GLY A 130 -7.95 11.91 10.22
CA GLY A 130 -9.06 12.83 10.45
C GLY A 130 -9.79 12.53 11.75
N MET A 131 -10.07 11.26 12.02
CA MET A 131 -10.70 10.81 13.27
C MET A 131 -9.81 11.06 14.48
N ALA A 132 -8.50 10.82 14.38
CA ALA A 132 -7.54 11.11 15.45
C ALA A 132 -7.49 12.60 15.78
N ASN A 133 -7.45 13.46 14.76
CA ASN A 133 -7.48 14.92 14.94
C ASN A 133 -8.80 15.38 15.58
N LEU A 134 -9.94 14.86 15.14
CA LEU A 134 -11.24 15.17 15.74
C LEU A 134 -11.30 14.78 17.22
N LEU A 135 -10.81 13.58 17.58
CA LEU A 135 -10.73 13.13 18.96
C LEU A 135 -9.76 13.97 19.80
N ALA A 136 -8.59 14.31 19.24
CA ALA A 136 -7.61 15.14 19.91
C ALA A 136 -8.13 16.55 20.19
N ILE A 137 -8.77 17.20 19.20
CA ILE A 137 -9.32 18.55 19.36
C ILE A 137 -10.50 18.55 20.33
N SER A 138 -11.43 17.61 20.20
CA SER A 138 -12.61 17.53 21.07
C SER A 138 -12.24 17.19 22.52
N GLY A 139 -11.39 16.18 22.73
CA GLY A 139 -10.88 15.83 24.05
C GLY A 139 -10.00 16.91 24.66
N GLY A 140 -9.17 17.56 23.83
CA GLY A 140 -8.28 18.66 24.25
C GLY A 140 -9.07 19.87 24.70
N SER A 141 -10.08 20.26 23.92
CA SER A 141 -10.99 21.35 24.25
C SER A 141 -11.71 21.10 25.57
N TRP A 142 -12.19 19.88 25.81
CA TRP A 142 -12.85 19.52 27.06
C TRP A 142 -11.90 19.59 28.27
N MET A 143 -10.66 19.11 28.14
CA MET A 143 -9.67 19.19 29.22
C MET A 143 -9.22 20.62 29.56
N VAL A 144 -9.12 21.49 28.54
CA VAL A 144 -8.82 22.92 28.73
C VAL A 144 -9.97 23.61 29.46
N VAL A 145 -11.22 23.32 29.07
CA VAL A 145 -12.42 23.88 29.75
C VAL A 145 -12.51 23.42 31.21
N ASN A 146 -12.10 22.19 31.52
CA ASN A 146 -12.03 21.68 32.89
C ASN A 146 -10.80 22.16 33.70
N GLY A 147 -9.95 23.02 33.14
CA GLY A 147 -8.76 23.55 33.81
C GLY A 147 -7.64 22.54 34.05
N SER A 148 -7.72 21.34 33.45
CA SER A 148 -6.72 20.27 33.57
C SER A 148 -5.56 20.39 32.57
N LEU A 149 -5.70 21.27 31.58
CA LEU A 149 -4.69 21.61 30.58
C LEU A 149 -4.66 23.12 30.37
N THR A 150 -3.47 23.72 30.32
CA THR A 150 -3.27 25.13 30.00
C THR A 150 -3.00 25.32 28.51
N LEU A 151 -3.42 26.47 27.95
CA LEU A 151 -3.20 26.83 26.55
C LEU A 151 -1.72 27.06 26.23
#